data_AF-A0A3M7TF84-F1
#
_entry.id   AF-A0A3M7TF84-F1
#
_cell.length_a   1.000
_cell.length_b   1.000
_cell.length_c   1.000
_cell.angle_alpha   90.00
_cell.angle_beta   90.00
_cell.angle_gamma   90.00
#
_symmetry.space_group_name_H-M   'P 1'
#
loop_
_entity.id
_entity.type
_entity.pdbx_description
1 polymer ?
#
loop_
_entity_poly.entity_id
_entity_poly.type
_entity_poly.pdbx_seq_one_letter_code
_entity_poly.pdbx_strand_id
1 'polypeptide(L)'
;MKNKAENKLEQIADVWNCFILEYKYCQNKIKFTEESKTNYFGDILGYFTDTFPIIYNRNDLISNSNSEIFSHHISLLQSIYVHQDFIEELLIIFKCNISKGTLKLDSNYSINRELRNELVGHPIRRLKGELISSCLFGYDTNLNKILYLRYHKDKNYKFEKKEYEVSEIISRHDIFLNKYFDVILDKLKEILIYLKKEIENFEKISNKKSFEDILKLTSIYYEKIFKLYYIYDIESLKIIYDKRNVHNRYQNLINKFYDDLKVDIIYTKDYIQNFIESEQKEVYNNYELPIINYEILFSDSEDSDESSEISTNYNYELGKLATKRNPTDFKFFSYPIRTKCVENKAIMDELIHMENNIHNEIEYYCSYSLLRKELGED
;
A
#
# COMPACT_ATOMS: atom_id res chain seq x y z
N MET A 1 -20.21 -2.44 -1.34
CA MET A 1 -19.53 -3.61 -1.91
C MET A 1 -18.55 -3.07 -2.93
N LYS A 2 -17.24 -3.34 -2.79
CA LYS A 2 -16.24 -2.74 -3.69
C LYS A 2 -16.39 -3.31 -5.09
N ASN A 3 -16.28 -2.46 -6.11
CA ASN A 3 -16.33 -2.93 -7.49
C ASN A 3 -15.00 -3.63 -7.86
N LYS A 4 -14.99 -4.35 -8.99
CA LYS A 4 -13.79 -5.10 -9.44
C LYS A 4 -12.57 -4.19 -9.66
N ALA A 5 -12.79 -2.97 -10.14
CA ALA A 5 -11.73 -2.00 -10.40
C ALA A 5 -11.09 -1.48 -9.10
N GLU A 6 -11.87 -1.24 -8.05
CA GLU A 6 -11.40 -0.87 -6.70
C GLU A 6 -10.48 -1.95 -6.12
N ASN A 7 -10.89 -3.23 -6.21
CA ASN A 7 -10.07 -4.34 -5.71
C ASN A 7 -8.71 -4.43 -6.45
N LYS A 8 -8.70 -4.21 -7.76
CA LYS A 8 -7.45 -4.18 -8.55
C LYS A 8 -6.57 -2.99 -8.19
N LEU A 9 -7.15 -1.83 -7.94
CA LEU A 9 -6.41 -0.65 -7.51
C LEU A 9 -5.74 -0.90 -6.14
N GLU A 10 -6.43 -1.58 -5.23
CA GLU A 10 -5.87 -2.01 -3.93
C GLU A 10 -4.70 -2.96 -4.11
N GLN A 11 -4.81 -3.95 -4.99
CA GLN A 11 -3.68 -4.83 -5.31
C GLN A 11 -2.47 -4.07 -5.87
N ILE A 12 -2.69 -3.07 -6.73
CA ILE A 12 -1.62 -2.21 -7.24
C ILE A 12 -0.99 -1.40 -6.09
N ALA A 13 -1.81 -0.87 -5.18
CA ALA A 13 -1.36 -0.13 -4.00
C ALA A 13 -0.54 -0.99 -3.03
N ASP A 14 -0.97 -2.24 -2.80
CA ASP A 14 -0.27 -3.20 -1.95
C ASP A 14 1.13 -3.50 -2.51
N VAL A 15 1.24 -3.75 -3.82
CA VAL A 15 2.56 -3.98 -4.43
C VAL A 15 3.45 -2.73 -4.34
N TRP A 16 2.86 -1.54 -4.51
CA TRP A 16 3.59 -0.29 -4.35
C TRP A 16 4.20 -0.17 -2.95
N ASN A 17 3.37 -0.34 -1.92
CA ASN A 17 3.77 -0.15 -0.52
C ASN A 17 4.72 -1.24 -0.03
N CYS A 18 4.45 -2.51 -0.35
CA CYS A 18 5.20 -3.63 0.17
C CYS A 18 6.50 -3.92 -0.61
N PHE A 19 6.57 -3.53 -1.89
CA PHE A 19 7.72 -3.86 -2.74
C PHE A 19 8.36 -2.67 -3.44
N ILE A 20 7.60 -1.81 -4.11
CA ILE A 20 8.21 -0.71 -4.87
C ILE A 20 8.94 0.26 -3.93
N LEU A 21 8.34 0.63 -2.80
CA LEU A 21 8.97 1.52 -1.83
C LEU A 21 10.17 0.87 -1.10
N GLU A 22 10.15 -0.44 -0.94
CA GLU A 22 11.14 -1.15 -0.11
C GLU A 22 12.36 -1.68 -0.87
N TYR A 23 12.24 -1.95 -2.17
CA TYR A 23 13.34 -2.55 -2.95
C TYR A 23 13.75 -1.66 -4.13
N LYS A 24 14.99 -1.15 -4.11
CA LYS A 24 15.62 -0.47 -5.27
C LYS A 24 15.55 -1.28 -6.55
N TYR A 25 15.63 -2.61 -6.44
CA TYR A 25 15.46 -3.50 -7.59
C TYR A 25 14.15 -3.21 -8.33
N CYS A 26 13.04 -3.14 -7.61
CA CYS A 26 11.72 -2.89 -8.16
C CYS A 26 11.59 -1.45 -8.70
N GLN A 27 12.14 -0.47 -7.98
CA GLN A 27 12.18 0.93 -8.40
C GLN A 27 12.83 1.10 -9.78
N ASN A 28 13.92 0.37 -10.04
CA ASN A 28 14.63 0.41 -11.31
C ASN A 28 13.82 -0.18 -12.49
N LYS A 29 12.80 -1.00 -12.22
CA LYS A 29 11.94 -1.59 -13.26
C LYS A 29 10.82 -0.65 -13.72
N ILE A 30 10.56 0.41 -12.96
CA ILE A 30 9.49 1.39 -13.24
C ILE A 30 10.11 2.78 -13.48
N LYS A 31 9.30 3.79 -13.74
CA LYS A 31 9.72 5.19 -13.83
C LYS A 31 9.69 5.82 -12.45
N PHE A 32 10.55 5.32 -11.55
CA PHE A 32 10.67 5.84 -10.19
C PHE A 32 11.53 7.12 -10.18
N THR A 33 10.88 8.28 -10.15
CA THR A 33 11.51 9.61 -10.16
C THR A 33 11.48 10.25 -8.78
N GLU A 34 12.14 11.39 -8.58
CA GLU A 34 12.02 12.16 -7.33
C GLU A 34 10.56 12.53 -7.02
N GLU A 35 9.74 12.82 -8.04
CA GLU A 35 8.30 13.06 -7.87
C GLU A 35 7.60 11.81 -7.33
N SER A 36 7.96 10.63 -7.83
CA SER A 36 7.42 9.34 -7.36
C SER A 36 7.81 9.00 -5.92
N LYS A 37 8.84 9.63 -5.36
CA LYS A 37 9.23 9.50 -3.94
C LYS A 37 8.39 10.38 -3.01
N THR A 38 7.64 11.33 -3.56
CA THR A 38 6.67 12.12 -2.80
C THR A 38 5.35 11.35 -2.65
N ASN A 39 4.30 12.02 -2.17
CA ASN A 39 2.96 11.46 -2.09
C ASN A 39 2.26 11.32 -3.46
N TYR A 40 2.92 11.66 -4.57
CA TYR A 40 2.33 11.68 -5.92
C TYR A 40 1.51 10.43 -6.29
N PHE A 41 2.03 9.21 -6.04
CA PHE A 41 1.28 7.99 -6.29
C PHE A 41 0.09 7.83 -5.33
N GLY A 42 0.29 8.19 -4.05
CA GLY A 42 -0.77 8.21 -3.05
C GLY A 42 -1.89 9.19 -3.40
N ASP A 43 -1.57 10.34 -3.98
CA ASP A 43 -2.55 11.31 -4.45
C ASP A 43 -3.43 10.71 -5.57
N ILE A 44 -2.82 10.01 -6.53
CA ILE A 44 -3.56 9.30 -7.59
C ILE A 44 -4.54 8.29 -6.99
N LEU A 45 -4.07 7.46 -6.04
CA LEU A 45 -4.92 6.47 -5.36
C LEU A 45 -6.06 7.14 -4.59
N GLY A 46 -5.75 8.19 -3.82
CA GLY A 46 -6.74 8.93 -3.04
C GLY A 46 -7.83 9.52 -3.92
N TYR A 47 -7.47 10.11 -5.06
CA TYR A 47 -8.46 10.62 -6.01
C TYR A 47 -9.38 9.51 -6.54
N PHE A 48 -8.85 8.36 -6.94
CA PHE A 48 -9.69 7.23 -7.35
C PHE A 48 -10.69 6.86 -6.24
N THR A 49 -10.22 6.72 -5.00
CA THR A 49 -11.06 6.41 -3.84
C THR A 49 -12.18 7.43 -3.65
N ASP A 50 -11.86 8.72 -3.76
CA ASP A 50 -12.83 9.81 -3.59
C ASP A 50 -13.87 9.86 -4.71
N THR A 51 -13.49 9.52 -5.95
CA THR A 51 -14.36 9.66 -7.12
C THR A 51 -15.07 8.36 -7.54
N PHE A 52 -14.69 7.20 -7.02
CA PHE A 52 -15.42 5.95 -7.22
C PHE A 52 -16.91 6.04 -6.77
N PRO A 53 -17.23 6.55 -5.55
CA PRO A 53 -18.62 6.72 -5.13
C PRO A 53 -19.46 7.58 -6.09
N ILE A 54 -18.86 8.61 -6.71
CA ILE A 54 -19.55 9.49 -7.67
C ILE A 54 -20.01 8.70 -8.91
N ILE A 55 -19.20 7.72 -9.35
CA ILE A 55 -19.48 6.92 -10.54
C ILE A 55 -20.44 5.76 -10.23
N TYR A 56 -20.25 5.09 -9.09
CA TYR A 56 -20.89 3.80 -8.82
C TYR A 56 -22.03 3.85 -7.77
N ASN A 57 -22.05 4.81 -6.84
CA ASN A 57 -23.10 4.91 -5.81
C ASN A 57 -24.24 5.84 -6.28
N ARG A 58 -25.10 5.33 -7.18
CA ARG A 58 -26.24 6.08 -7.73
C ARG A 58 -27.54 5.95 -6.95
N ASN A 59 -27.59 5.03 -5.97
CA ASN A 59 -28.84 4.68 -5.27
C ASN A 59 -29.35 5.77 -4.31
N ASP A 60 -28.51 6.74 -3.94
CA ASP A 60 -28.87 7.79 -2.98
C ASP A 60 -29.42 9.07 -3.64
N LEU A 61 -29.47 9.12 -4.98
CA LEU A 61 -29.90 10.31 -5.72
C LEU A 61 -31.38 10.21 -6.11
N ILE A 62 -32.27 10.45 -5.15
CA ILE A 62 -33.67 10.79 -5.44
C ILE A 62 -33.74 12.32 -5.55
N SER A 63 -33.29 12.84 -6.68
CA SER A 63 -33.36 14.28 -6.98
C SER A 63 -34.35 14.53 -8.12
N ASN A 64 -35.27 15.47 -7.89
CA ASN A 64 -36.24 15.92 -8.88
C ASN A 64 -35.86 17.29 -9.50
N SER A 65 -34.69 17.85 -9.17
CA SER A 65 -34.30 19.19 -9.66
C SER A 65 -33.35 19.10 -10.85
N ASN A 66 -33.64 19.87 -11.90
CA ASN A 66 -32.80 19.90 -13.10
C ASN A 66 -31.35 20.30 -12.80
N SER A 67 -31.14 21.16 -11.80
CA SER A 67 -29.79 21.61 -11.42
C SER A 67 -28.96 20.48 -10.81
N GLU A 68 -29.56 19.66 -9.95
CA GLU A 68 -28.89 18.52 -9.32
C GLU A 68 -28.60 17.42 -10.34
N ILE A 69 -29.54 17.12 -11.23
CA ILE A 69 -29.34 16.15 -12.33
C ILE A 69 -28.21 16.61 -13.26
N PHE A 70 -28.21 17.89 -13.64
CA PHE A 70 -27.15 18.48 -14.45
C PHE A 70 -25.79 18.39 -13.74
N SER A 71 -25.75 18.72 -12.45
CA SER A 71 -24.53 18.66 -11.63
C SER A 71 -24.01 17.22 -11.51
N HIS A 72 -24.91 16.26 -11.31
CA HIS A 72 -24.57 14.84 -11.27
C HIS A 72 -23.94 14.36 -12.58
N HIS A 73 -24.53 14.68 -13.73
CA HIS A 73 -23.97 14.30 -15.02
C HIS A 73 -22.60 14.94 -15.27
N ILE A 74 -22.38 16.19 -14.86
CA ILE A 74 -21.05 16.82 -14.92
C ILE A 74 -20.05 16.06 -14.05
N SER A 75 -20.41 15.82 -12.77
CA SER A 75 -19.53 15.12 -11.82
C SER A 75 -19.17 13.72 -12.30
N LEU A 76 -20.13 12.98 -12.85
CA LEU A 76 -19.90 11.66 -13.45
C LEU A 76 -18.89 11.73 -14.60
N LEU A 77 -19.15 12.58 -15.59
CA LEU A 77 -18.29 12.71 -16.78
C LEU A 77 -16.90 13.21 -16.41
N GLN A 78 -16.79 14.13 -15.46
CA GLN A 78 -15.52 14.66 -14.98
C GLN A 78 -14.72 13.61 -14.22
N SER A 79 -15.36 12.82 -13.35
CA SER A 79 -14.71 11.74 -12.61
C SER A 79 -14.16 10.67 -13.55
N ILE A 80 -14.94 10.27 -14.56
CA ILE A 80 -14.48 9.35 -15.62
C ILE A 80 -13.27 9.91 -16.36
N TYR A 81 -13.32 11.18 -16.75
CA TYR A 81 -12.20 11.84 -17.45
C TYR A 81 -10.92 11.87 -16.62
N VAL A 82 -11.04 12.16 -15.32
CA VAL A 82 -9.91 12.18 -14.38
C VAL A 82 -9.33 10.78 -14.20
N HIS A 83 -10.16 9.76 -13.99
CA HIS A 83 -9.73 8.36 -13.93
C HIS A 83 -8.97 7.95 -15.21
N GLN A 84 -9.44 8.37 -16.38
CA GLN A 84 -8.77 8.10 -17.66
C GLN A 84 -7.38 8.74 -17.75
N ASP A 85 -7.20 9.96 -17.24
CA ASP A 85 -5.89 10.61 -17.18
C ASP A 85 -4.98 9.93 -16.16
N PHE A 86 -5.50 9.50 -15.02
CA PHE A 86 -4.71 8.73 -14.05
C PHE A 86 -4.28 7.37 -14.59
N ILE A 87 -5.10 6.65 -15.36
CA ILE A 87 -4.66 5.43 -16.03
C ILE A 87 -3.48 5.73 -16.97
N GLU A 88 -3.52 6.84 -17.72
CA GLU A 88 -2.39 7.26 -18.57
C GLU A 88 -1.12 7.49 -17.73
N GLU A 89 -1.23 8.19 -16.60
CA GLU A 89 -0.10 8.39 -15.67
C GLU A 89 0.42 7.08 -15.06
N LEU A 90 -0.47 6.20 -14.60
CA LEU A 90 -0.08 4.89 -14.04
C LEU A 90 0.66 4.04 -15.08
N LEU A 91 0.21 4.02 -16.34
CA LEU A 91 0.89 3.30 -17.43
C LEU A 91 2.30 3.85 -17.70
N ILE A 92 2.50 5.17 -17.51
CA ILE A 92 3.82 5.82 -17.60
C ILE A 92 4.69 5.43 -16.40
N ILE A 93 4.15 5.51 -15.18
CA ILE A 93 4.85 5.15 -13.94
C ILE A 93 5.35 3.71 -14.05
N PHE A 94 4.49 2.76 -14.41
CA PHE A 94 4.83 1.34 -14.47
C PHE A 94 5.53 0.91 -15.77
N LYS A 95 5.84 1.84 -16.68
CA LYS A 95 6.51 1.57 -17.96
C LYS A 95 5.82 0.46 -18.77
N CYS A 96 4.49 0.53 -18.87
CA CYS A 96 3.69 -0.46 -19.62
C CYS A 96 3.81 -0.32 -21.15
N ASN A 97 4.55 0.67 -21.65
CA ASN A 97 4.74 0.95 -23.09
C ASN A 97 3.43 1.21 -23.86
N ILE A 98 2.39 1.68 -23.18
CA ILE A 98 1.13 2.10 -23.79
C ILE A 98 1.10 3.62 -23.87
N SER A 99 0.98 4.15 -25.09
CA SER A 99 0.92 5.59 -25.32
C SER A 99 -0.52 6.12 -25.23
N LYS A 100 -0.67 7.43 -25.00
CA LYS A 100 -1.97 8.12 -25.15
C LYS A 100 -2.62 7.88 -26.52
N GLY A 101 -1.81 7.78 -27.58
CA GLY A 101 -2.30 7.47 -28.92
C GLY A 101 -2.99 6.09 -28.97
N THR A 102 -2.42 5.10 -28.28
CA THR A 102 -3.00 3.76 -28.14
C THR A 102 -4.30 3.80 -27.33
N LEU A 103 -4.37 4.57 -26.24
CA LEU A 103 -5.60 4.73 -25.45
C LEU A 103 -6.75 5.32 -26.29
N LYS A 104 -6.45 6.31 -27.15
CA LYS A 104 -7.44 6.91 -28.06
C LYS A 104 -8.05 5.95 -29.07
N LEU A 105 -7.39 4.83 -29.36
CA LEU A 105 -7.93 3.78 -30.23
C LEU A 105 -8.92 2.86 -29.50
N ASP A 106 -8.92 2.84 -28.17
CA ASP A 106 -9.90 2.09 -27.38
C ASP A 106 -11.24 2.85 -27.35
N SER A 107 -12.31 2.22 -27.86
CA SER A 107 -13.64 2.81 -27.89
C SER A 107 -14.21 3.09 -26.50
N ASN A 108 -13.84 2.30 -25.49
CA ASN A 108 -14.27 2.51 -24.10
C ASN A 108 -13.63 3.75 -23.48
N TYR A 109 -12.42 4.12 -23.94
CA TYR A 109 -11.76 5.37 -23.60
C TYR A 109 -12.33 6.53 -24.41
N SER A 110 -12.30 6.42 -25.74
CA SER A 110 -12.53 7.55 -26.65
C SER A 110 -13.97 8.06 -26.61
N ILE A 111 -14.97 7.18 -26.58
CA ILE A 111 -16.39 7.58 -26.58
C ILE A 111 -16.72 8.40 -25.33
N ASN A 112 -16.37 7.89 -24.14
CA ASN A 112 -16.63 8.59 -22.88
C ASN A 112 -15.85 9.91 -22.81
N ARG A 113 -14.60 9.92 -23.28
CA ARG A 113 -13.76 11.12 -23.30
C ARG A 113 -14.30 12.19 -24.24
N GLU A 114 -14.74 11.80 -25.44
CA GLU A 114 -15.35 12.69 -26.43
C GLU A 114 -16.67 13.25 -25.91
N LEU A 115 -17.52 12.42 -25.30
CA LEU A 115 -18.76 12.85 -24.68
C LEU A 115 -18.52 13.93 -23.61
N ARG A 116 -17.59 13.69 -22.67
CA ARG A 116 -17.21 14.69 -21.67
C ARG A 116 -16.65 15.95 -22.32
N ASN A 117 -15.76 15.82 -23.30
CA ASN A 117 -15.17 16.98 -23.97
C ASN A 117 -16.21 17.80 -24.75
N GLU A 118 -17.19 17.14 -25.36
CA GLU A 118 -18.26 17.79 -26.12
C GLU A 118 -19.26 18.51 -25.22
N LEU A 119 -19.53 17.99 -24.02
CA LEU A 119 -20.54 18.54 -23.10
C LEU A 119 -19.98 19.50 -22.05
N VAL A 120 -18.83 19.18 -21.48
CA VAL A 120 -18.27 19.88 -20.31
C VAL A 120 -17.00 20.64 -20.68
N GLY A 121 -16.09 20.03 -21.42
CA GLY A 121 -14.78 20.65 -21.72
C GLY A 121 -14.85 21.77 -22.74
N HIS A 122 -15.51 21.52 -23.87
CA HIS A 122 -15.57 22.39 -25.04
C HIS A 122 -16.98 22.38 -25.67
N PRO A 123 -18.00 22.85 -24.95
CA PRO A 123 -19.38 22.90 -25.46
C PRO A 123 -19.53 23.77 -26.71
N ILE A 124 -18.60 24.70 -26.96
CA ILE A 124 -18.45 25.42 -28.22
C ILE A 124 -17.05 25.13 -28.77
N ARG A 125 -16.96 24.34 -29.84
CA ARG A 125 -15.70 23.94 -30.46
C ARG A 125 -15.42 24.79 -31.68
N ARG A 126 -14.26 25.44 -31.71
CA ARG A 126 -13.73 26.16 -32.87
C ARG A 126 -12.38 25.58 -33.30
N LEU A 127 -12.11 25.59 -34.61
CA LEU A 127 -10.80 25.25 -35.17
C LEU A 127 -10.37 26.37 -36.10
N LYS A 128 -9.21 26.99 -35.84
CA LYS A 128 -8.69 28.13 -36.62
C LYS A 128 -9.72 29.27 -36.79
N GLY A 129 -10.51 29.55 -35.75
CA GLY A 129 -11.55 30.61 -35.75
C GLY A 129 -12.91 30.17 -36.27
N GLU A 130 -13.01 29.08 -37.04
CA GLU A 130 -14.27 28.57 -37.55
C GLU A 130 -15.03 27.75 -36.50
N LEU A 131 -16.35 27.93 -36.41
CA LEU A 131 -17.21 27.07 -35.60
C LEU A 131 -17.22 25.65 -36.20
N ILE A 132 -17.02 24.64 -35.34
CA ILE A 132 -17.09 23.24 -35.71
C ILE A 132 -18.37 22.64 -35.14
N SER A 133 -18.57 22.81 -33.83
CA SER A 133 -19.78 22.36 -33.16
C SER A 133 -20.16 23.25 -31.97
N SER A 134 -21.43 23.24 -31.63
CA SER A 134 -21.96 23.77 -30.37
C SER A 134 -22.98 22.81 -29.78
N CYS A 135 -22.96 22.65 -28.47
CA CYS A 135 -23.84 21.74 -27.74
C CYS A 135 -24.65 22.50 -26.70
N LEU A 136 -25.89 22.08 -26.52
CA LEU A 136 -26.79 22.58 -25.50
C LEU A 136 -27.15 21.39 -24.59
N PHE A 137 -26.63 21.43 -23.36
CA PHE A 137 -26.67 20.35 -22.37
C PHE A 137 -27.77 20.62 -21.32
N GLY A 138 -28.44 19.57 -20.84
CA GLY A 138 -29.43 19.68 -19.75
C GLY A 138 -30.89 19.74 -20.20
N TYR A 139 -31.25 19.10 -21.33
CA TYR A 139 -32.64 19.04 -21.81
C TYR A 139 -33.46 17.88 -21.24
N ASP A 140 -32.91 17.07 -20.35
CA ASP A 140 -33.59 15.91 -19.77
C ASP A 140 -33.55 15.97 -18.24
N THR A 141 -34.68 15.61 -17.64
CA THR A 141 -34.90 15.55 -16.20
C THR A 141 -34.68 14.14 -15.65
N ASN A 142 -33.95 13.30 -16.39
CA ASN A 142 -33.73 11.90 -16.06
C ASN A 142 -32.28 11.65 -15.64
N LEU A 143 -32.07 11.17 -14.42
CA LEU A 143 -30.75 10.78 -13.90
C LEU A 143 -30.11 9.62 -14.67
N ASN A 144 -30.89 8.81 -15.37
CA ASN A 144 -30.41 7.62 -16.07
C ASN A 144 -29.92 7.90 -17.49
N LYS A 145 -30.16 9.10 -18.03
CA LYS A 145 -29.89 9.42 -19.42
C LYS A 145 -29.29 10.80 -19.57
N ILE A 146 -28.28 10.89 -20.43
CA ILE A 146 -27.70 12.16 -20.86
C ILE A 146 -28.25 12.48 -22.24
N LEU A 147 -29.05 13.53 -22.32
CA LEU A 147 -29.66 14.02 -23.56
C LEU A 147 -29.25 15.46 -23.79
N TYR A 148 -28.82 15.74 -25.02
CA TYR A 148 -28.38 17.07 -25.41
C TYR A 148 -28.61 17.31 -26.91
N LEU A 149 -28.61 18.59 -27.28
CA LEU A 149 -28.69 19.01 -28.67
C LEU A 149 -27.31 19.39 -29.17
N ARG A 150 -26.95 18.89 -30.36
CA ARG A 150 -25.70 19.20 -31.04
C ARG A 150 -25.95 19.88 -32.37
N TYR A 151 -25.18 20.91 -32.65
CA TYR A 151 -25.14 21.60 -33.94
C TYR A 151 -23.73 21.43 -34.50
N HIS A 152 -23.57 20.82 -35.67
CA HIS A 152 -22.26 20.50 -36.24
C HIS A 152 -22.14 21.02 -37.69
N LYS A 153 -20.93 21.47 -38.08
CA LYS A 153 -20.63 21.97 -39.43
C LYS A 153 -21.03 20.97 -40.52
N ASP A 154 -20.71 19.69 -40.34
CA ASP A 154 -21.04 18.60 -41.28
C ASP A 154 -22.55 18.41 -41.51
N LYS A 155 -23.39 18.87 -40.59
CA LYS A 155 -24.86 18.83 -40.72
C LYS A 155 -25.44 20.21 -41.09
N ASN A 156 -24.62 21.13 -41.60
CA ASN A 156 -25.00 22.52 -41.86
C ASN A 156 -25.63 23.20 -40.63
N TYR A 157 -25.13 22.86 -39.43
CA TYR A 157 -25.67 23.32 -38.14
C TYR A 157 -27.16 23.03 -37.96
N LYS A 158 -27.72 22.00 -38.59
CA LYS A 158 -29.02 21.45 -38.20
C LYS A 158 -28.88 20.73 -36.86
N PHE A 159 -29.89 20.88 -36.00
CA PHE A 159 -29.87 20.25 -34.69
C PHE A 159 -29.88 18.72 -34.82
N GLU A 160 -29.10 18.07 -33.98
CA GLU A 160 -29.08 16.63 -33.78
C GLU A 160 -29.34 16.35 -32.30
N LYS A 161 -30.37 15.54 -32.02
CA LYS A 161 -30.61 15.02 -30.68
C LYS A 161 -29.65 13.86 -30.43
N LYS A 162 -28.86 13.94 -29.37
CA LYS A 162 -27.98 12.88 -28.88
C LYS A 162 -28.51 12.36 -27.55
N GLU A 163 -28.40 11.06 -27.35
CA GLU A 163 -28.89 10.36 -26.15
C GLU A 163 -27.90 9.24 -25.79
N TYR A 164 -27.53 9.18 -24.51
CA TYR A 164 -26.64 8.17 -23.94
C TYR A 164 -27.19 7.69 -22.61
N GLU A 165 -27.27 6.37 -22.42
CA GLU A 165 -27.60 5.78 -21.12
C GLU A 165 -26.42 5.92 -20.17
N VAL A 166 -26.67 6.36 -18.94
CA VAL A 166 -25.64 6.49 -17.89
C VAL A 166 -25.05 5.12 -17.55
N SER A 167 -25.87 4.06 -17.54
CA SER A 167 -25.40 2.70 -17.33
C SER A 167 -24.39 2.23 -18.38
N GLU A 168 -24.56 2.65 -19.64
CA GLU A 168 -23.64 2.32 -20.73
C GLU A 168 -22.32 3.10 -20.61
N ILE A 169 -22.38 4.37 -20.19
CA ILE A 169 -21.18 5.18 -19.91
C ILE A 169 -20.36 4.54 -18.79
N ILE A 170 -21.02 4.14 -17.70
CA ILE A 170 -20.37 3.46 -16.56
C ILE A 170 -19.82 2.10 -16.99
N SER A 171 -20.57 1.31 -17.76
CA SER A 171 -20.11 0.00 -18.25
C SER A 171 -18.86 0.12 -19.12
N ARG A 172 -18.81 1.07 -20.06
CA ARG A 172 -17.59 1.36 -20.82
C ARG A 172 -16.42 1.73 -19.91
N HIS A 173 -16.67 2.59 -18.92
CA HIS A 173 -15.63 3.00 -17.97
C HIS A 173 -15.09 1.82 -17.17
N ASP A 174 -15.97 0.94 -16.71
CA ASP A 174 -15.59 -0.26 -15.97
C ASP A 174 -14.73 -1.21 -16.82
N ILE A 175 -15.13 -1.43 -18.08
CA ILE A 175 -14.33 -2.23 -19.04
C ILE A 175 -12.96 -1.60 -19.26
N PHE A 176 -12.91 -0.28 -19.44
CA PHE A 176 -11.67 0.47 -19.60
C PHE A 176 -10.75 0.31 -18.38
N LEU A 177 -11.23 0.62 -17.18
CA LEU A 177 -10.44 0.52 -15.96
C LEU A 177 -9.91 -0.89 -15.74
N ASN A 178 -10.79 -1.89 -15.86
CA ASN A 178 -10.40 -3.29 -15.64
C ASN A 178 -9.30 -3.73 -16.59
N LYS A 179 -9.43 -3.41 -17.89
CA LYS A 179 -8.43 -3.74 -18.91
C LYS A 179 -7.06 -3.16 -18.59
N TYR A 180 -6.98 -1.88 -18.24
CA TYR A 180 -5.68 -1.23 -18.02
C TYR A 180 -5.11 -1.52 -16.64
N PHE A 181 -5.94 -1.74 -15.62
CA PHE A 181 -5.47 -2.31 -14.36
C PHE A 181 -4.91 -3.72 -14.54
N ASP A 182 -5.50 -4.58 -15.38
CA ASP A 182 -4.94 -5.90 -15.70
C ASP A 182 -3.54 -5.76 -16.33
N VAL A 183 -3.38 -4.85 -17.29
CA VAL A 183 -2.06 -4.58 -17.89
C VAL A 183 -1.02 -4.13 -16.85
N ILE A 184 -1.42 -3.30 -15.88
CA ILE A 184 -0.53 -2.83 -14.82
C ILE A 184 -0.20 -3.99 -13.86
N LEU A 185 -1.20 -4.78 -13.45
CA LEU A 185 -1.02 -5.93 -12.57
C LEU A 185 -0.11 -6.99 -13.20
N ASP A 186 -0.29 -7.30 -14.48
CA ASP A 186 0.60 -8.20 -15.23
C ASP A 186 2.04 -7.70 -15.20
N LYS A 187 2.24 -6.38 -15.36
CA LYS A 187 3.57 -5.77 -15.29
C LYS A 187 4.18 -5.90 -13.89
N LEU A 188 3.39 -5.68 -12.84
CA LEU A 188 3.83 -5.83 -11.46
C LEU A 188 4.18 -7.28 -11.13
N LYS A 189 3.36 -8.23 -11.58
CA LYS A 189 3.65 -9.67 -11.46
C LYS A 189 4.97 -10.06 -12.08
N GLU A 190 5.25 -9.56 -13.29
CA GLU A 190 6.54 -9.78 -13.95
C GLU A 190 7.69 -9.31 -13.03
N ILE A 191 7.59 -8.09 -12.48
CA ILE A 191 8.60 -7.53 -11.58
C ILE A 191 8.79 -8.40 -10.34
N LEU A 192 7.70 -8.83 -9.70
CA LEU A 192 7.75 -9.66 -8.49
C LEU A 192 8.30 -11.06 -8.75
N ILE A 193 7.99 -11.69 -9.88
CA ILE A 193 8.57 -12.98 -10.27
C ILE A 193 10.09 -12.87 -10.41
N TYR A 194 10.58 -11.78 -11.00
CA TYR A 194 12.02 -11.55 -11.09
C TYR A 194 12.65 -11.26 -9.72
N LEU A 195 12.02 -10.45 -8.88
CA LEU A 195 12.49 -10.21 -7.51
C LEU A 195 12.60 -11.53 -6.74
N LYS A 196 11.57 -12.38 -6.80
CA LYS A 196 11.57 -13.71 -6.16
C LYS A 196 12.77 -14.56 -6.59
N LYS A 197 13.08 -14.58 -7.89
CA LYS A 197 14.27 -15.30 -8.42
C LYS A 197 15.58 -14.74 -7.88
N GLU A 198 15.71 -13.42 -7.76
CA GLU A 198 16.90 -12.79 -7.18
C GLU A 198 17.06 -13.16 -5.70
N ILE A 199 15.96 -13.18 -4.94
CA ILE A 199 15.96 -13.61 -3.53
C ILE A 199 16.35 -15.09 -3.40
N GLU A 200 15.80 -15.97 -4.25
CA GLU A 200 16.16 -17.40 -4.26
C GLU A 200 17.63 -17.62 -4.63
N ASN A 201 18.19 -16.81 -5.53
CA ASN A 201 19.61 -16.85 -5.86
C ASN A 201 20.47 -16.39 -4.69
N PHE A 202 20.06 -15.32 -4.01
CA PHE A 202 20.70 -14.84 -2.79
C PHE A 202 20.75 -15.93 -1.71
N GLU A 203 19.62 -16.58 -1.43
CA GLU A 203 19.50 -17.65 -0.41
C GLU A 203 20.43 -18.85 -0.69
N LYS A 204 20.63 -19.21 -1.97
CA LYS A 204 21.55 -20.30 -2.37
C LYS A 204 23.01 -19.95 -2.12
N ILE A 205 23.37 -18.66 -2.25
CA ILE A 205 24.76 -18.19 -2.16
C ILE A 205 25.13 -17.83 -0.72
N SER A 206 24.20 -17.26 0.05
CA SER A 206 24.45 -16.71 1.39
C SER A 206 24.98 -17.74 2.38
N ASN A 207 24.47 -18.98 2.34
CA ASN A 207 24.84 -20.06 3.27
C ASN A 207 26.32 -20.51 3.20
N LYS A 208 27.10 -20.03 2.24
CA LYS A 208 28.50 -20.44 2.02
C LYS A 208 29.50 -19.29 2.11
N LYS A 209 29.06 -18.12 2.56
CA LYS A 209 29.81 -16.87 2.46
C LYS A 209 30.21 -16.33 3.83
N SER A 210 31.22 -15.48 3.85
CA SER A 210 31.61 -14.76 5.07
C SER A 210 30.54 -13.73 5.45
N PHE A 211 30.51 -13.30 6.71
CA PHE A 211 29.54 -12.28 7.15
C PHE A 211 29.64 -10.99 6.34
N GLU A 212 30.86 -10.53 6.04
CA GLU A 212 31.10 -9.35 5.20
C GLU A 212 30.53 -9.52 3.79
N ASP A 213 30.67 -10.70 3.20
CA ASP A 213 30.09 -11.00 1.90
C ASP A 213 28.56 -11.05 1.97
N ILE A 214 27.99 -11.58 3.06
CA ILE A 214 26.55 -11.62 3.28
C ILE A 214 25.99 -10.20 3.37
N LEU A 215 26.59 -9.31 4.17
CA LEU A 215 26.15 -7.91 4.24
C LEU A 215 26.17 -7.22 2.87
N LYS A 216 27.24 -7.42 2.09
CA LYS A 216 27.33 -6.88 0.73
C LYS A 216 26.23 -7.42 -0.18
N LEU A 217 26.02 -8.74 -0.20
CA LEU A 217 24.99 -9.35 -1.03
C LEU A 217 23.58 -8.91 -0.60
N THR A 218 23.32 -8.87 0.71
CA THR A 218 22.06 -8.38 1.28
C THR A 218 21.79 -6.94 0.86
N SER A 219 22.80 -6.06 0.85
CA SER A 219 22.63 -4.67 0.40
C SER A 219 22.25 -4.52 -1.08
N ILE A 220 22.57 -5.52 -1.90
CA ILE A 220 22.27 -5.50 -3.33
C ILE A 220 20.90 -6.11 -3.60
N TYR A 221 20.61 -7.25 -2.98
CA TYR A 221 19.47 -8.09 -3.33
C TYR A 221 18.29 -7.97 -2.35
N TYR A 222 18.53 -7.51 -1.12
CA TYR A 222 17.55 -7.58 -0.04
C TYR A 222 17.71 -6.47 1.02
N GLU A 223 17.88 -5.22 0.58
CA GLU A 223 18.24 -4.10 1.46
C GLU A 223 17.20 -3.76 2.55
N LYS A 224 15.93 -4.15 2.36
CA LYS A 224 14.82 -3.90 3.30
C LYS A 224 15.14 -4.39 4.72
N ILE A 225 15.87 -5.49 4.86
CA ILE A 225 16.23 -6.08 6.17
C ILE A 225 16.94 -5.07 7.08
N PHE A 226 17.72 -4.14 6.51
CA PHE A 226 18.46 -3.15 7.29
C PHE A 226 17.57 -2.10 7.96
N LYS A 227 16.28 -2.03 7.59
CA LYS A 227 15.28 -1.17 8.24
C LYS A 227 14.43 -1.90 9.28
N LEU A 228 14.55 -3.23 9.41
CA LEU A 228 13.68 -4.02 10.30
C LEU A 228 14.01 -3.84 11.79
N TYR A 229 15.25 -3.49 12.12
CA TYR A 229 15.70 -3.34 13.50
C TYR A 229 16.61 -2.12 13.67
N TYR A 230 16.60 -1.53 14.88
CA TYR A 230 17.24 -0.25 15.18
C TYR A 230 18.72 -0.15 14.81
N ILE A 231 19.46 -1.26 14.84
CA ILE A 231 20.92 -1.31 14.65
C ILE A 231 21.35 -2.31 13.58
N TYR A 232 20.48 -2.56 12.60
CA TYR A 232 20.80 -3.40 11.44
C TYR A 232 21.49 -2.63 10.31
N ASP A 233 21.85 -1.37 10.50
CA ASP A 233 22.71 -0.70 9.52
C ASP A 233 24.06 -1.43 9.38
N ILE A 234 24.63 -1.33 8.18
CA ILE A 234 25.82 -2.10 7.79
C ILE A 234 27.01 -1.78 8.71
N GLU A 235 27.15 -0.53 9.17
CA GLU A 235 28.29 -0.10 9.98
C GLU A 235 28.20 -0.68 11.39
N SER A 236 27.02 -0.59 12.02
CA SER A 236 26.74 -1.20 13.32
C SER A 236 26.95 -2.71 13.29
N LEU A 237 26.40 -3.41 12.29
CA LEU A 237 26.54 -4.86 12.16
C LEU A 237 27.99 -5.31 12.06
N LYS A 238 28.86 -4.56 11.39
CA LYS A 238 30.30 -4.84 11.32
C LYS A 238 30.97 -4.71 12.69
N ILE A 239 30.72 -3.59 13.39
CA ILE A 239 31.27 -3.35 14.73
C ILE A 239 30.85 -4.46 15.69
N ILE A 240 29.59 -4.89 15.61
CA ILE A 240 29.02 -5.93 16.48
C ILE A 240 29.62 -7.30 16.16
N TYR A 241 29.80 -7.62 14.88
CA TYR A 241 30.42 -8.86 14.45
C TYR A 241 31.88 -8.98 14.92
N ASP A 242 32.63 -7.88 14.91
CA ASP A 242 34.01 -7.86 15.43
C ASP A 242 34.06 -8.11 16.94
N LYS A 243 33.02 -7.66 17.68
CA LYS A 243 32.87 -7.88 19.12
C LYS A 243 32.21 -9.20 19.50
N ARG A 244 31.84 -10.07 18.55
CA ARG A 244 31.06 -11.31 18.81
C ARG A 244 31.65 -12.24 19.87
N ASN A 245 32.98 -12.24 20.02
CA ASN A 245 33.70 -13.07 20.98
C ASN A 245 33.91 -12.40 22.35
N VAL A 246 33.52 -11.12 22.51
CA VAL A 246 33.72 -10.34 23.74
C VAL A 246 32.63 -10.66 24.77
N HIS A 247 31.38 -10.74 24.33
CA HIS A 247 30.23 -11.03 25.18
C HIS A 247 29.10 -11.67 24.37
N ASN A 248 28.29 -12.51 25.01
CA ASN A 248 27.20 -13.26 24.36
C ASN A 248 26.20 -12.35 23.64
N ARG A 249 25.97 -11.12 24.14
CA ARG A 249 25.02 -10.16 23.55
C ARG A 249 25.30 -9.82 22.08
N TYR A 250 26.57 -9.75 21.70
CA TYR A 250 26.95 -9.43 20.33
C TYR A 250 26.65 -10.60 19.41
N GLN A 251 27.04 -11.82 19.81
CA GLN A 251 26.70 -13.03 19.05
C GLN A 251 25.19 -13.24 18.99
N ASN A 252 24.47 -12.90 20.06
CA ASN A 252 23.01 -12.97 20.09
C ASN A 252 22.37 -12.10 19.00
N LEU A 253 22.80 -10.84 18.88
CA LEU A 253 22.28 -9.96 17.85
C LEU A 253 22.64 -10.45 16.44
N ILE A 254 23.84 -10.96 16.23
CA ILE A 254 24.23 -11.53 14.92
C ILE A 254 23.36 -12.74 14.57
N ASN A 255 23.07 -13.62 15.54
CA ASN A 255 22.15 -14.74 15.33
C ASN A 255 20.74 -14.24 15.00
N LYS A 256 20.23 -13.26 15.76
CA LYS A 256 18.93 -12.64 15.51
C LYS A 256 18.84 -12.06 14.09
N PHE A 257 19.88 -11.37 13.64
CA PHE A 257 19.94 -10.85 12.26
C PHE A 257 19.81 -11.96 11.21
N TYR A 258 20.49 -13.10 11.40
CA TYR A 258 20.35 -14.24 10.48
C TYR A 258 18.96 -14.87 10.52
N ASP A 259 18.39 -15.02 11.70
CA ASP A 259 17.05 -15.57 11.89
C ASP A 259 15.99 -14.66 11.26
N ASP A 260 16.05 -13.35 11.54
CA ASP A 260 15.17 -12.34 10.95
C ASP A 260 15.30 -12.32 9.42
N LEU A 261 16.52 -12.35 8.89
CA LEU A 261 16.78 -12.40 7.45
C LEU A 261 16.12 -13.63 6.82
N LYS A 262 16.26 -14.80 7.45
CA LYS A 262 15.68 -16.05 6.95
C LYS A 262 14.14 -16.01 6.99
N VAL A 263 13.57 -15.53 8.09
CA VAL A 263 12.11 -15.42 8.26
C VAL A 263 11.53 -14.41 7.27
N ASP A 264 12.12 -13.22 7.13
CA ASP A 264 11.62 -12.18 6.23
C ASP A 264 11.75 -12.60 4.75
N ILE A 265 12.78 -13.36 4.39
CA ILE A 265 12.91 -13.96 3.05
C ILE A 265 11.77 -14.95 2.77
N ILE A 266 11.44 -15.83 3.72
CA ILE A 266 10.33 -16.78 3.59
C ILE A 266 9.02 -16.01 3.44
N TYR A 267 8.74 -15.08 4.35
CA TYR A 267 7.52 -14.26 4.33
C TYR A 267 7.37 -13.50 3.02
N THR A 268 8.45 -12.87 2.53
CA THR A 268 8.44 -12.11 1.28
C THR A 268 8.17 -13.01 0.07
N LYS A 269 8.79 -14.19 0.01
CA LYS A 269 8.52 -15.17 -1.07
C LYS A 269 7.07 -15.66 -1.04
N ASP A 270 6.54 -15.93 0.15
CA ASP A 270 5.16 -16.39 0.33
C ASP A 270 4.16 -15.29 -0.04
N TYR A 271 4.44 -14.04 0.34
CA TYR A 271 3.63 -12.89 -0.08
C TYR A 271 3.60 -12.76 -1.61
N ILE A 272 4.76 -12.83 -2.27
CA ILE A 272 4.84 -12.78 -3.74
C ILE A 272 4.02 -13.94 -4.35
N GLN A 273 4.14 -15.15 -3.80
CA GLN A 273 3.41 -16.31 -4.29
C GLN A 273 1.90 -16.12 -4.15
N ASN A 274 1.43 -15.69 -2.98
CA ASN A 274 0.03 -15.41 -2.71
C ASN A 274 -0.51 -14.33 -3.65
N PHE A 275 0.27 -13.27 -3.92
CA PHE A 275 -0.13 -12.25 -4.89
C PHE A 275 -0.30 -12.81 -6.30
N ILE A 276 0.66 -13.63 -6.77
CA ILE A 276 0.59 -14.27 -8.09
C ILE A 276 -0.63 -15.19 -8.20
N GLU A 277 -0.93 -15.94 -7.15
CA GLU A 277 -2.05 -16.90 -7.08
C GLU A 277 -3.41 -16.24 -6.86
N SER A 278 -3.47 -15.05 -6.25
CA SER A 278 -4.72 -14.37 -5.88
C SER A 278 -5.63 -14.05 -7.07
N GLU A 279 -5.08 -13.91 -8.27
CA GLU A 279 -5.87 -13.76 -9.51
C GLU A 279 -6.63 -15.03 -9.92
N GLN A 280 -6.31 -16.21 -9.37
CA GLN A 280 -7.00 -17.46 -9.70
C GLN A 280 -8.26 -17.71 -8.86
N LYS A 281 -8.51 -16.88 -7.83
CA LYS A 281 -9.70 -16.98 -7.00
C LYS A 281 -10.58 -15.76 -7.23
N GLU A 282 -11.69 -15.92 -7.92
CA GLU A 282 -12.77 -14.94 -7.87
C GLU A 282 -13.21 -14.81 -6.40
N VAL A 283 -12.81 -13.69 -5.79
CA VAL A 283 -13.11 -13.40 -4.40
C VAL A 283 -14.59 -13.01 -4.29
N TYR A 284 -15.48 -14.01 -4.21
CA TYR A 284 -16.82 -13.83 -3.66
C TYR A 284 -16.70 -13.72 -2.13
N ASN A 285 -16.23 -12.58 -1.64
CA ASN A 285 -16.24 -12.29 -0.21
C ASN A 285 -17.60 -11.74 0.21
N ASN A 286 -18.57 -12.63 0.40
CA ASN A 286 -19.65 -12.39 1.36
C ASN A 286 -19.12 -12.72 2.75
N TYR A 287 -18.29 -11.84 3.31
CA TYR A 287 -18.04 -11.86 4.75
C TYR A 287 -19.08 -10.95 5.41
N GLU A 288 -20.13 -11.55 5.97
CA GLU A 288 -20.83 -10.90 7.07
C GLU A 288 -19.85 -10.78 8.22
N LEU A 289 -19.48 -9.55 8.57
CA LEU A 289 -18.71 -9.28 9.78
C LEU A 289 -19.51 -9.86 10.96
N PRO A 290 -18.91 -10.73 11.81
CA PRO A 290 -19.62 -11.24 12.96
C PRO A 290 -20.03 -10.05 13.83
N ILE A 291 -21.32 -9.95 14.12
CA ILE A 291 -21.83 -9.02 15.12
C ILE A 291 -21.33 -9.52 16.46
N ILE A 292 -20.26 -8.91 16.97
CA ILE A 292 -19.76 -9.19 18.32
C ILE A 292 -20.66 -8.44 19.30
N ASN A 293 -21.71 -9.12 19.77
CA ASN A 293 -22.44 -8.69 20.96
C ASN A 293 -21.59 -9.02 22.17
N TYR A 294 -20.94 -8.03 22.76
CA TYR A 294 -20.36 -8.16 24.10
C TYR A 294 -21.33 -7.58 25.13
N GLU A 295 -21.77 -8.42 26.06
CA GLU A 295 -22.33 -7.96 27.32
C GLU A 295 -21.16 -7.76 28.29
N ILE A 296 -20.96 -6.52 28.75
CA ILE A 296 -20.01 -6.23 29.82
C ILE A 296 -20.66 -6.70 31.13
N LEU A 297 -20.31 -7.89 31.59
CA LEU A 297 -20.63 -8.37 32.93
C LEU A 297 -19.65 -7.73 33.92
N PHE A 298 -20.12 -6.75 34.68
CA PHE A 298 -19.44 -6.33 35.90
C PHE A 298 -19.75 -7.38 36.97
N SER A 299 -18.82 -8.31 37.22
CA SER A 299 -18.90 -9.19 38.37
C SER A 299 -18.31 -8.49 39.59
N ASP A 300 -19.18 -7.96 40.45
CA ASP A 300 -18.84 -7.70 41.84
C ASP A 300 -18.87 -9.06 42.57
N SER A 301 -17.73 -9.76 42.61
CA SER A 301 -17.57 -10.88 43.52
C SER A 301 -16.10 -11.15 43.80
N GLU A 302 -15.76 -10.96 45.08
CA GLU A 302 -14.66 -11.60 45.78
C GLU A 302 -14.64 -13.12 45.52
N ASP A 303 -13.42 -13.66 45.53
CA ASP A 303 -13.06 -15.08 45.56
C ASP A 303 -13.35 -15.96 44.32
N SER A 304 -12.30 -16.14 43.52
CA SER A 304 -12.00 -17.45 42.93
C SER A 304 -10.49 -17.64 42.80
N ASP A 305 -9.92 -18.40 43.75
CA ASP A 305 -8.64 -19.08 43.62
C ASP A 305 -8.70 -20.05 42.44
N GLU A 306 -8.17 -19.63 41.29
CA GLU A 306 -7.62 -20.54 40.28
C GLU A 306 -6.26 -19.99 39.85
N SER A 307 -5.21 -20.63 40.36
CA SER A 307 -3.82 -20.47 39.93
C SER A 307 -3.66 -20.94 38.48
N SER A 308 -4.12 -20.13 37.54
CA SER A 308 -3.55 -20.12 36.20
C SER A 308 -2.26 -19.31 36.28
N GLU A 309 -1.12 -19.92 35.93
CA GLU A 309 0.13 -19.20 35.72
C GLU A 309 -0.14 -18.13 34.66
N ILE A 310 -0.40 -16.90 35.10
CA ILE A 310 -0.49 -15.75 34.22
C ILE A 310 0.87 -15.65 33.56
N SER A 311 0.97 -16.01 32.28
CA SER A 311 2.18 -15.82 31.49
C SER A 311 2.59 -14.36 31.63
N THR A 312 3.68 -14.08 32.35
CA THR A 312 4.16 -12.72 32.53
C THR A 312 4.60 -12.18 31.18
N ASN A 313 3.77 -11.32 30.60
CA ASN A 313 4.03 -10.61 29.35
C ASN A 313 4.80 -9.32 29.67
N TYR A 314 5.95 -9.11 29.02
CA TYR A 314 6.81 -7.92 29.21
C TYR A 314 6.79 -6.97 28.02
N ASN A 315 5.91 -7.20 27.03
CA ASN A 315 5.91 -6.45 25.77
C ASN A 315 5.68 -4.95 25.95
N TYR A 316 4.90 -4.55 26.96
CA TYR A 316 4.69 -3.13 27.24
C TYR A 316 5.98 -2.45 27.71
N GLU A 317 6.63 -3.02 28.72
CA GLU A 317 7.88 -2.52 29.29
C GLU A 317 9.00 -2.53 28.24
N LEU A 318 9.17 -3.65 27.53
CA LEU A 318 10.14 -3.79 26.44
C LEU A 318 9.89 -2.77 25.34
N GLY A 319 8.62 -2.61 24.91
CA GLY A 319 8.25 -1.61 23.91
C GLY A 319 8.61 -0.18 24.33
N LYS A 320 8.50 0.16 25.62
CA LYS A 320 8.93 1.46 26.13
C LYS A 320 10.45 1.58 26.20
N LEU A 321 11.15 0.54 26.65
CA LEU A 321 12.61 0.51 26.68
C LEU A 321 13.23 0.62 25.29
N ALA A 322 12.61 0.06 24.25
CA ALA A 322 13.07 0.19 22.87
C ALA A 322 13.15 1.65 22.38
N THR A 323 12.27 2.52 22.88
CA THR A 323 12.16 3.92 22.41
C THR A 323 13.23 4.86 22.97
N LYS A 324 14.03 4.45 23.97
CA LYS A 324 15.18 5.20 24.49
C LYS A 324 14.89 6.69 24.80
N ARG A 325 13.75 6.98 25.43
CA ARG A 325 13.28 8.38 25.64
C ARG A 325 14.20 9.21 26.52
N ASN A 326 14.46 8.75 27.74
CA ASN A 326 15.34 9.41 28.71
C ASN A 326 15.69 8.43 29.88
N PRO A 327 16.70 8.74 30.71
CA PRO A 327 17.09 7.87 31.84
C PRO A 327 16.01 7.68 32.92
N THR A 328 15.13 8.65 33.12
CA THR A 328 14.03 8.57 34.09
C THR A 328 12.99 7.55 33.63
N ASP A 329 12.60 7.62 32.35
CA ASP A 329 11.70 6.66 31.69
C ASP A 329 12.33 5.26 31.72
N PHE A 330 13.63 5.14 31.44
CA PHE A 330 14.33 3.85 31.53
C PHE A 330 14.19 3.22 32.92
N LYS A 331 14.43 3.99 33.99
CA LYS A 331 14.28 3.50 35.38
C LYS A 331 12.84 3.09 35.67
N PHE A 332 11.88 3.89 35.23
CA PHE A 332 10.45 3.60 35.44
C PHE A 332 10.03 2.30 34.74
N PHE A 333 10.36 2.12 33.46
CA PHE A 333 9.94 0.96 32.67
C PHE A 333 10.80 -0.28 32.90
N SER A 334 12.04 -0.15 33.38
CA SER A 334 12.86 -1.31 33.78
C SER A 334 12.47 -1.85 35.16
N TYR A 335 11.84 -1.04 36.03
CA TYR A 335 11.48 -1.44 37.39
C TYR A 335 10.63 -2.73 37.46
N PRO A 336 9.54 -2.89 36.68
CA PRO A 336 8.75 -4.12 36.71
C PRO A 336 9.53 -5.37 36.28
N ILE A 337 10.48 -5.23 35.34
CA ILE A 337 11.35 -6.34 34.91
C ILE A 337 12.33 -6.67 36.04
N ARG A 338 12.93 -5.66 36.67
CA ARG A 338 13.87 -5.84 37.78
C ARG A 338 13.22 -6.54 38.97
N THR A 339 11.98 -6.19 39.33
CA THR A 339 11.28 -6.79 40.49
C THR A 339 10.83 -8.21 40.23
N LYS A 340 10.43 -8.54 38.99
CA LYS A 340 10.00 -9.89 38.62
C LYS A 340 11.16 -10.84 38.34
N CYS A 341 12.33 -10.33 37.95
CA CYS A 341 13.50 -11.11 37.56
C CYS A 341 14.70 -10.94 38.49
N VAL A 342 14.49 -10.61 39.77
CA VAL A 342 15.56 -10.33 40.75
C VAL A 342 16.60 -11.46 40.82
N GLU A 343 16.16 -12.72 40.72
CA GLU A 343 17.04 -13.89 40.80
C GLU A 343 17.78 -14.19 39.49
N ASN A 344 17.32 -13.63 38.36
CA ASN A 344 17.96 -13.82 37.07
C ASN A 344 19.08 -12.80 36.88
N LYS A 345 20.29 -13.22 37.22
CA LYS A 345 21.50 -12.40 37.09
C LYS A 345 21.76 -11.92 35.66
N ALA A 346 21.46 -12.72 34.64
CA ALA A 346 21.66 -12.33 33.24
C ALA A 346 20.77 -11.14 32.85
N ILE A 347 19.49 -11.18 33.24
CA ILE A 347 18.54 -10.07 33.01
C ILE A 347 19.00 -8.81 33.74
N MET A 348 19.41 -8.94 35.00
CA MET A 348 19.85 -7.80 35.81
C MET A 348 21.13 -7.15 35.27
N ASP A 349 22.10 -7.97 34.86
CA ASP A 349 23.37 -7.50 34.27
C ASP A 349 23.12 -6.75 32.96
N GLU A 350 22.22 -7.24 32.09
CA GLU A 350 21.87 -6.54 30.86
C GLU A 350 21.10 -5.23 31.11
N LEU A 351 20.18 -5.19 32.07
CA LEU A 351 19.48 -3.94 32.42
C LEU A 351 20.44 -2.87 32.98
N ILE A 352 21.40 -3.26 33.82
CA ILE A 352 22.46 -2.36 34.31
C ILE A 352 23.33 -1.90 33.14
N HIS A 353 23.68 -2.81 32.23
CA HIS A 353 24.48 -2.47 31.06
C HIS A 353 23.77 -1.47 30.14
N MET A 354 22.48 -1.67 29.88
CA MET A 354 21.65 -0.73 29.12
C MET A 354 21.61 0.65 29.79
N GLU A 355 21.41 0.70 31.11
CA GLU A 355 21.35 1.95 31.88
C GLU A 355 22.66 2.76 31.77
N ASN A 356 23.80 2.07 31.90
CA ASN A 356 25.12 2.69 31.79
C ASN A 356 25.46 3.13 30.36
N ASN A 357 24.80 2.56 29.36
CA ASN A 357 25.07 2.80 27.94
C ASN A 357 23.88 3.42 27.20
N ILE A 358 22.99 4.15 27.88
CA ILE A 358 21.81 4.77 27.25
C ILE A 358 22.18 5.55 25.98
N HIS A 359 23.31 6.26 25.96
CA HIS A 359 23.72 7.05 24.80
C HIS A 359 24.43 6.27 23.70
N ASN A 360 24.91 5.05 23.97
CA ASN A 360 25.59 4.21 23.00
C ASN A 360 24.61 3.20 22.39
N GLU A 361 24.19 3.43 21.15
CA GLU A 361 23.16 2.62 20.48
C GLU A 361 23.55 1.16 20.32
N ILE A 362 24.80 0.88 19.92
CA ILE A 362 25.30 -0.48 19.73
C ILE A 362 25.21 -1.25 21.05
N GLU A 363 25.78 -0.69 22.12
CA GLU A 363 25.80 -1.32 23.43
C GLU A 363 24.38 -1.49 24.00
N TYR A 364 23.54 -0.46 23.87
CA TYR A 364 22.17 -0.47 24.35
C TYR A 364 21.31 -1.53 23.66
N TYR A 365 21.30 -1.55 22.33
CA TYR A 365 20.42 -2.44 21.56
C TYR A 365 20.94 -3.88 21.49
N CYS A 366 22.26 -4.12 21.60
CA CYS A 366 22.78 -5.48 21.81
C CYS A 366 22.32 -6.06 23.14
N SER A 367 22.36 -5.27 24.22
CA SER A 367 21.83 -5.66 25.52
C SER A 367 20.32 -5.85 25.51
N TYR A 368 19.59 -4.95 24.85
CA TYR A 368 18.14 -5.06 24.68
C TYR A 368 17.73 -6.35 23.96
N SER A 369 18.45 -6.71 22.88
CA SER A 369 18.22 -7.94 22.14
C SER A 369 18.44 -9.18 23.00
N LEU A 370 19.53 -9.22 23.78
CA LEU A 370 19.77 -10.34 24.70
C LEU A 370 18.73 -10.39 25.82
N LEU A 371 18.34 -9.24 26.39
CA LEU A 371 17.29 -9.15 27.40
C LEU A 371 15.96 -9.76 26.91
N ARG A 372 15.53 -9.43 25.68
CA ARG A 372 14.30 -10.00 25.09
C ARG A 372 14.37 -11.52 24.98
N LYS A 373 15.51 -12.05 24.55
CA LYS A 373 15.73 -13.49 24.47
C LYS A 373 15.67 -14.18 25.82
N GLU A 374 16.34 -13.64 26.84
CA GLU A 374 16.33 -14.21 28.20
C GLU A 374 14.93 -14.16 28.84
N LEU A 375 14.08 -13.22 28.40
CA LEU A 375 12.68 -13.13 28.81
C LEU A 375 11.72 -14.02 27.99
N GLY A 376 12.19 -14.64 26.90
CA GLY A 376 11.36 -15.46 26.00
C GLY A 376 10.42 -14.66 25.10
N GLU A 377 10.72 -13.39 24.86
CA GLU A 377 9.87 -12.41 24.14
C GLU A 377 10.51 -12.00 22.79
N ASP A 378 11.19 -12.93 22.11
CA ASP A 378 12.11 -12.62 21.00
C ASP A 378 11.48 -12.60 19.60
#